data_AF-A0A537AJ35-F1
#
_entry.id   AF-A0A537AJ35-F1
#
_cell.length_a   1.000
_cell.length_b   1.000
_cell.length_c   1.000
_cell.angle_alpha   90.00
_cell.angle_beta   90.00
_cell.angle_gamma   90.00
#
_symmetry.space_group_name_H-M   'P 1'
#
loop_
_entity.id
_entity.type
_entity.pdbx_description
1 polymer ?
#
loop_
_entity_poly.entity_id
_entity_poly.type
_entity_poly.pdbx_seq_one_letter_code
_entity_poly.pdbx_strand_id
1 'polypeptide(L)'
;DGEDKALPNAGSFLYALELPPDGGDTLFADMYGAFESLPADMRRQIMGKRACFSRVRLHHVHYPQLPALTEEDKRKRPDVWHPMTRRHPKSGWTALYVGRWACEVEGVPQAEGAELIRSLQEFSVRPQFVYRHRWRPGDAVLWDNRCAQHCATPFDDEKYRRHMHRTTIEGETPLMATVPAFRSSSLATQ
;
A
#
# COMPACT_ATOMS: atom_id res chain seq x y z
N ASP A 1 -2.18 3.86 -2.46
CA ASP A 1 -1.89 5.01 -3.37
C ASP A 1 -1.58 6.27 -2.61
N GLY A 2 -0.64 7.08 -3.12
CA GLY A 2 -0.35 8.40 -2.54
C GLY A 2 0.29 8.39 -1.16
N GLU A 3 0.85 7.25 -0.73
CA GLU A 3 1.56 7.10 0.55
C GLU A 3 2.81 7.99 0.66
N ASP A 4 3.33 8.49 -0.48
CA ASP A 4 4.39 9.49 -0.58
C ASP A 4 3.89 10.93 -0.34
N LYS A 5 2.64 11.12 0.09
CA LYS A 5 2.03 12.43 0.38
C LYS A 5 1.68 12.55 1.86
N ALA A 6 1.57 13.79 2.35
CA ALA A 6 1.13 14.07 3.72
C ALA A 6 -0.32 13.60 3.96
N LEU A 7 -1.18 13.75 2.95
CA LEU A 7 -2.55 13.23 2.93
C LEU A 7 -2.65 12.16 1.84
N PRO A 8 -2.41 10.87 2.17
CA PRO A 8 -2.55 9.78 1.22
C PRO A 8 -4.00 9.65 0.75
N ASN A 9 -4.19 9.14 -0.48
CA ASN A 9 -5.53 8.96 -1.02
C ASN A 9 -6.31 7.94 -0.15
N ALA A 10 -7.55 8.23 0.24
CA ALA A 10 -8.37 7.31 1.03
C ALA A 10 -8.86 6.11 0.20
N GLY A 11 -9.13 6.31 -1.07
CA GLY A 11 -9.65 5.27 -1.95
C GLY A 11 -9.32 5.53 -3.40
N SER A 12 -9.54 4.54 -4.23
CA SER A 12 -9.32 4.63 -5.67
C SER A 12 -10.33 3.80 -6.42
N PHE A 13 -10.71 4.31 -7.58
CA PHE A 13 -11.73 3.73 -8.43
C PHE A 13 -11.14 3.49 -9.82
N LEU A 14 -11.44 2.32 -10.38
CA LEU A 14 -11.11 1.95 -11.75
C LEU A 14 -12.35 1.43 -12.48
N TYR A 15 -12.54 1.91 -13.70
CA TYR A 15 -13.56 1.42 -14.64
C TYR A 15 -12.90 0.89 -15.91
N ALA A 16 -13.19 -0.36 -16.28
CA ALA A 16 -12.56 -1.03 -17.42
C ALA A 16 -13.28 -0.76 -18.75
N LEU A 17 -12.54 -0.29 -19.75
CA LEU A 17 -13.03 -0.04 -21.11
C LEU A 17 -12.48 -1.06 -22.11
N GLU A 18 -11.16 -1.21 -22.16
CA GLU A 18 -10.46 -2.14 -23.04
C GLU A 18 -9.49 -2.98 -22.20
N LEU A 19 -9.45 -4.29 -22.45
CA LEU A 19 -8.66 -5.25 -21.68
C LEU A 19 -7.89 -6.17 -22.64
N PRO A 20 -6.68 -6.60 -22.25
CA PRO A 20 -5.97 -7.66 -22.97
C PRO A 20 -6.72 -8.99 -22.81
N PRO A 21 -6.55 -9.96 -23.73
CA PRO A 21 -7.16 -11.28 -23.60
C PRO A 21 -6.59 -12.08 -22.43
N ASP A 22 -5.32 -11.84 -22.06
CA ASP A 22 -4.61 -12.50 -20.97
C ASP A 22 -3.84 -11.48 -20.12
N GLY A 23 -3.85 -11.67 -18.79
CA GLY A 23 -3.18 -10.77 -17.85
C GLY A 23 -3.94 -9.47 -17.58
N GLY A 24 -3.25 -8.42 -17.14
CA GLY A 24 -3.86 -7.11 -16.88
C GLY A 24 -4.85 -7.07 -15.69
N ASP A 25 -4.88 -8.13 -14.88
CA ASP A 25 -5.66 -8.23 -13.65
C ASP A 25 -5.15 -7.24 -12.58
N THR A 26 -5.96 -7.01 -11.56
CA THR A 26 -5.51 -6.29 -10.36
C THR A 26 -5.49 -7.22 -9.15
N LEU A 27 -4.34 -7.30 -8.50
CA LEU A 27 -4.16 -7.95 -7.21
C LEU A 27 -4.41 -6.94 -6.10
N PHE A 28 -5.10 -7.34 -5.05
CA PHE A 28 -5.34 -6.57 -3.83
C PHE A 28 -4.90 -7.38 -2.63
N ALA A 29 -4.00 -6.83 -1.80
CA ALA A 29 -3.59 -7.46 -0.55
C ALA A 29 -4.35 -6.85 0.64
N ASP A 30 -4.94 -7.70 1.47
CA ASP A 30 -5.65 -7.32 2.70
C ASP A 30 -4.66 -6.99 3.82
N MET A 31 -4.50 -5.70 4.10
CA MET A 31 -3.55 -5.22 5.09
C MET A 31 -4.05 -5.36 6.54
N TYR A 32 -5.34 -5.61 6.75
CA TYR A 32 -5.82 -6.06 8.06
C TYR A 32 -5.39 -7.50 8.30
N GLY A 33 -5.62 -8.39 7.33
CA GLY A 33 -5.28 -9.81 7.42
C GLY A 33 -3.78 -10.03 7.58
N ALA A 34 -2.97 -9.24 6.85
CA ALA A 34 -1.53 -9.22 7.02
C ALA A 34 -1.14 -8.84 8.46
N PHE A 35 -1.70 -7.75 9.02
CA PHE A 35 -1.38 -7.32 10.38
C PHE A 35 -1.81 -8.32 11.46
N GLU A 36 -3.03 -8.87 11.34
CA GLU A 36 -3.58 -9.89 12.24
C GLU A 36 -2.69 -11.14 12.29
N SER A 37 -2.12 -11.51 11.14
CA SER A 37 -1.31 -12.71 11.00
C SER A 37 0.19 -12.50 11.30
N LEU A 38 0.62 -11.26 11.57
CA LEU A 38 2.03 -10.99 11.86
C LEU A 38 2.52 -11.80 13.08
N PRO A 39 3.71 -12.42 12.99
CA PRO A 39 4.43 -12.92 14.15
C PRO A 39 4.51 -11.86 15.26
N ALA A 40 4.40 -12.30 16.52
CA ALA A 40 4.27 -11.39 17.66
C ALA A 40 5.50 -10.47 17.83
N ASP A 41 6.69 -10.96 17.49
CA ASP A 41 7.94 -10.22 17.45
C ASP A 41 7.96 -9.14 16.36
N MET A 42 7.59 -9.47 15.12
CA MET A 42 7.47 -8.49 14.04
C MET A 42 6.46 -7.40 14.38
N ARG A 43 5.31 -7.79 14.95
CA ARG A 43 4.30 -6.83 15.41
C ARG A 43 4.87 -5.90 16.49
N ARG A 44 5.60 -6.41 17.49
CA ARG A 44 6.23 -5.58 18.53
C ARG A 44 7.22 -4.57 17.94
N GLN A 45 7.97 -4.94 16.90
CA GLN A 45 8.96 -4.05 16.29
C GLN A 45 8.32 -2.83 15.62
N ILE A 46 7.09 -2.92 15.12
CA ILE A 46 6.42 -1.83 14.37
C ILE A 46 5.40 -1.04 15.19
N MET A 47 4.91 -1.57 16.30
CA MET A 47 3.92 -0.88 17.14
C MET A 47 4.49 0.44 17.67
N GLY A 48 3.73 1.52 17.50
CA GLY A 48 4.13 2.85 17.96
C GLY A 48 5.22 3.52 17.12
N LYS A 49 5.62 2.95 15.97
CA LYS A 49 6.64 3.52 15.09
C LYS A 49 6.06 4.09 13.81
N ARG A 50 6.80 5.03 13.23
CA ARG A 50 6.57 5.56 11.88
C ARG A 50 7.61 5.01 10.90
N ALA A 51 7.23 4.90 9.63
CA ALA A 51 8.14 4.70 8.53
C ALA A 51 8.22 5.95 7.66
N CYS A 52 9.41 6.23 7.12
CA CYS A 52 9.63 7.26 6.13
C CYS A 52 9.24 6.75 4.74
N PHE A 53 8.33 7.44 4.08
CA PHE A 53 7.93 7.19 2.69
C PHE A 53 8.58 8.24 1.80
N SER A 54 9.56 7.82 0.99
CA SER A 54 10.35 8.71 0.15
C SER A 54 10.27 8.31 -1.32
N ARG A 55 9.58 9.12 -2.11
CA ARG A 55 9.61 9.00 -3.57
C ARG A 55 10.97 9.39 -4.15
N VAL A 56 11.64 10.35 -3.53
CA VAL A 56 12.95 10.84 -3.97
C VAL A 56 14.01 9.75 -3.85
N ARG A 57 14.13 9.13 -2.66
CA ARG A 57 15.17 8.12 -2.40
C ARG A 57 14.97 6.85 -3.21
N LEU A 58 13.72 6.41 -3.40
CA LEU A 58 13.41 5.16 -4.06
C LEU A 58 13.04 5.31 -5.55
N HIS A 59 13.13 6.51 -6.13
CA HIS A 59 12.80 6.73 -7.54
C HIS A 59 13.58 5.78 -8.47
N HIS A 60 14.89 5.68 -8.27
CA HIS A 60 15.77 4.84 -9.09
C HIS A 60 15.48 3.34 -8.95
N VAL A 61 14.95 2.90 -7.81
CA VAL A 61 14.55 1.51 -7.57
C VAL A 61 13.25 1.19 -8.30
N HIS A 62 12.29 2.11 -8.22
CA HIS A 62 10.92 1.88 -8.68
C HIS A 62 10.66 2.28 -10.13
N TYR A 63 11.52 3.14 -10.68
CA TYR A 63 11.47 3.66 -12.04
C TYR A 63 12.90 3.75 -12.63
N PRO A 64 13.65 2.63 -12.73
CA PRO A 64 15.03 2.62 -13.21
C PRO A 64 15.19 3.11 -14.67
N GLN A 65 14.12 3.04 -15.46
CA GLN A 65 14.07 3.45 -16.86
C GLN A 65 13.71 4.94 -17.05
N LEU A 66 13.25 5.62 -16.00
CA LEU A 66 12.90 7.04 -16.07
C LEU A 66 14.11 7.91 -15.69
N PRO A 67 14.19 9.15 -16.21
CA PRO A 67 15.22 10.10 -15.79
C PRO A 67 15.21 10.35 -14.28
N ALA A 68 16.37 10.71 -13.72
CA ALA A 68 16.44 11.16 -12.34
C ALA A 68 15.55 12.40 -12.12
N LEU A 69 14.94 12.49 -10.93
CA LEU A 69 14.12 13.64 -10.56
C LEU A 69 14.94 14.92 -10.52
N THR A 70 14.36 16.01 -11.04
CA THR A 70 14.95 17.35 -10.92
C THR A 70 14.87 17.86 -9.47
N GLU A 71 15.65 18.87 -9.11
CA GLU A 71 15.57 19.50 -7.77
C GLU A 71 14.19 20.14 -7.50
N GLU A 72 13.48 20.55 -8.55
CA GLU A 72 12.10 21.02 -8.41
C GLU A 72 11.14 19.87 -8.08
N ASP A 73 11.27 18.73 -8.77
CA ASP A 73 10.44 17.54 -8.52
C ASP A 73 10.67 17.00 -7.10
N LYS A 74 11.92 16.98 -6.64
CA LYS A 74 12.27 16.57 -5.28
C LYS A 74 11.60 17.48 -4.24
N ARG A 75 11.63 18.81 -4.44
CA ARG A 75 10.97 19.77 -3.54
C ARG A 75 9.45 19.62 -3.49
N LYS A 76 8.82 19.19 -4.59
CA LYS A 76 7.37 18.91 -4.65
C LYS A 76 6.99 17.59 -3.95
N ARG A 77 7.96 16.74 -3.62
CA ARG A 77 7.77 15.39 -3.04
C ARG A 77 8.66 15.18 -1.82
N PRO A 78 8.52 16.00 -0.77
CA PRO A 78 9.28 15.81 0.46
C PRO A 78 8.95 14.46 1.10
N ASP A 79 9.91 13.92 1.85
CA ASP A 79 9.73 12.71 2.63
C ASP A 79 8.60 12.90 3.66
N VAL A 80 7.78 11.87 3.84
CA VAL A 80 6.66 11.88 4.81
C VAL A 80 6.75 10.69 5.76
N TRP A 81 6.38 10.91 7.01
CA TRP A 81 6.44 9.88 8.05
C TRP A 81 5.04 9.43 8.44
N HIS A 82 4.69 8.19 8.11
CA HIS A 82 3.39 7.60 8.42
C HIS A 82 3.52 6.48 9.45
N PRO A 83 2.50 6.26 10.31
CA PRO A 83 2.49 5.12 11.21
C PRO A 83 2.65 3.80 10.45
N MET A 84 3.44 2.86 10.99
CA MET A 84 3.53 1.50 10.43
C MET A 84 2.30 0.65 10.78
N THR A 85 1.56 1.06 11.81
CA THR A 85 0.28 0.46 12.21
C THR A 85 -0.81 1.53 12.12
N ARG A 86 -1.63 1.45 11.06
CA ARG A 86 -2.69 2.43 10.81
C ARG A 86 -3.98 2.03 11.48
N ARG A 87 -4.55 2.92 12.29
CA ARG A 87 -5.94 2.83 12.77
C ARG A 87 -6.86 3.32 11.66
N HIS A 88 -7.74 2.46 11.18
CA HIS A 88 -8.72 2.86 10.17
C HIS A 88 -9.81 3.76 10.80
N PRO A 89 -10.13 4.93 10.22
CA PRO A 89 -10.96 5.95 10.88
C PRO A 89 -12.45 5.57 11.02
N LYS A 90 -12.95 4.60 10.25
CA LYS A 90 -14.35 4.14 10.33
C LYS A 90 -14.50 2.84 11.11
N SER A 91 -13.87 1.76 10.65
CA SER A 91 -13.92 0.44 11.32
C SER A 91 -13.17 0.37 12.65
N GLY A 92 -12.17 1.23 12.90
CA GLY A 92 -11.33 1.17 14.09
C GLY A 92 -10.31 0.02 14.09
N TRP A 93 -10.27 -0.83 13.06
CA TRP A 93 -9.30 -1.91 12.96
C TRP A 93 -7.90 -1.42 12.61
N THR A 94 -6.89 -2.22 12.95
CA THR A 94 -5.48 -1.93 12.67
C THR A 94 -5.05 -2.59 11.36
N ALA A 95 -4.62 -1.79 10.39
CA ALA A 95 -3.98 -2.26 9.16
C ALA A 95 -2.46 -2.10 9.26
N LEU A 96 -1.72 -3.05 8.67
CA LEU A 96 -0.29 -2.89 8.43
C LEU A 96 -0.11 -1.80 7.37
N TYR A 97 0.69 -0.79 7.66
CA TYR A 97 0.95 0.31 6.74
C TYR A 97 2.44 0.38 6.41
N VAL A 98 2.83 -0.54 5.55
CA VAL A 98 4.10 -0.52 4.83
C VAL A 98 3.76 -0.47 3.35
N GLY A 99 4.50 0.29 2.57
CA GLY A 99 4.25 0.46 1.14
C GLY A 99 5.54 0.51 0.36
N ARG A 100 5.47 0.55 -0.96
CA ARG A 100 6.67 0.51 -1.82
C ARG A 100 7.61 1.68 -1.55
N TRP A 101 7.08 2.82 -1.09
CA TRP A 101 7.88 4.02 -0.82
C TRP A 101 8.50 4.05 0.58
N ALA A 102 8.17 3.10 1.46
CA ALA A 102 8.77 3.00 2.79
C ALA A 102 10.26 2.64 2.67
N CYS A 103 11.13 3.41 3.33
CA CYS A 103 12.59 3.23 3.23
C CYS A 103 13.35 3.31 4.56
N GLU A 104 12.72 3.78 5.63
CA GLU A 104 13.34 3.98 6.94
C GLU A 104 12.32 3.82 8.06
N VAL A 105 12.77 3.41 9.25
CA VAL A 105 11.91 3.20 10.42
C VAL A 105 12.40 4.08 11.57
N GLU A 106 11.46 4.77 12.21
CA GLU A 106 11.75 5.72 13.28
C GLU A 106 12.44 5.04 14.48
N GLY A 107 13.60 5.58 14.86
CA GLY A 107 14.40 5.09 15.98
C GLY A 107 14.97 3.69 15.77
N VAL A 108 15.16 3.26 14.52
CA VAL A 108 15.80 1.98 14.17
C VAL A 108 16.99 2.26 13.24
N PRO A 109 18.15 1.61 13.43
CA PRO A 109 19.28 1.75 12.52
C PRO A 109 18.88 1.48 11.07
N GLN A 110 19.44 2.26 10.13
CA GLN A 110 18.98 2.27 8.73
C GLN A 110 18.95 0.87 8.08
N ALA A 111 20.01 0.06 8.26
CA ALA A 111 20.08 -1.29 7.69
C ALA A 111 19.03 -2.23 8.29
N GLU A 112 18.83 -2.18 9.61
CA GLU A 112 17.82 -2.97 10.31
C GLU A 112 16.39 -2.54 9.91
N GLY A 113 16.17 -1.23 9.80
CA GLY A 113 14.88 -0.67 9.36
C GLY A 113 14.53 -1.07 7.92
N ALA A 114 15.51 -1.03 7.02
CA ALA A 114 15.32 -1.47 5.63
C ALA A 114 14.97 -2.97 5.54
N GLU A 115 15.66 -3.80 6.32
CA GLU A 115 15.41 -5.24 6.38
C GLU A 115 14.04 -5.57 6.99
N LEU A 116 13.63 -4.84 8.02
CA LEU A 116 12.29 -4.94 8.61
C LEU A 116 11.21 -4.55 7.58
N ILE A 117 11.38 -3.43 6.87
CA ILE A 117 10.45 -3.00 5.82
C ILE A 117 10.33 -4.07 4.73
N ARG A 118 11.45 -4.60 4.24
CA ARG A 118 11.48 -5.67 3.23
C ARG A 118 10.70 -6.89 3.71
N SER A 119 10.98 -7.36 4.93
CA SER A 119 10.30 -8.50 5.54
C SER A 119 8.78 -8.29 5.66
N LEU A 120 8.34 -7.08 6.02
CA LEU A 120 6.92 -6.73 6.12
C LEU A 120 6.24 -6.65 4.75
N GLN A 121 6.91 -6.08 3.74
CA GLN A 121 6.42 -6.02 2.36
C GLN A 121 6.26 -7.43 1.77
N GLU A 122 7.25 -8.31 1.97
CA GLU A 122 7.17 -9.71 1.53
C GLU A 122 6.08 -10.49 2.26
N PHE A 123 5.90 -10.24 3.57
CA PHE A 123 4.84 -10.84 4.35
C PHE A 123 3.46 -10.40 3.87
N SER A 124 3.25 -9.11 3.59
CA SER A 124 1.92 -8.56 3.29
C SER A 124 1.33 -9.01 1.97
N VAL A 125 2.17 -9.50 1.04
CA VAL A 125 1.72 -9.97 -0.29
C VAL A 125 1.64 -11.49 -0.41
N ARG A 126 1.73 -12.23 0.69
CA ARG A 126 1.59 -13.70 0.66
C ARG A 126 0.20 -14.10 0.11
N PRO A 127 0.08 -15.22 -0.62
CA PRO A 127 -1.14 -15.58 -1.35
C PRO A 127 -2.43 -15.59 -0.51
N GLN A 128 -2.37 -15.94 0.78
CA GLN A 128 -3.53 -15.95 1.66
C GLN A 128 -4.14 -14.56 1.93
N PHE A 129 -3.40 -13.48 1.67
CA PHE A 129 -3.89 -12.10 1.82
C PHE A 129 -4.34 -11.49 0.51
N VAL A 130 -4.11 -12.18 -0.63
CA VAL A 130 -4.26 -11.59 -1.96
C VAL A 130 -5.56 -12.04 -2.62
N TYR A 131 -6.42 -11.07 -2.91
CA TYR A 131 -7.52 -11.21 -3.83
C TYR A 131 -7.08 -10.81 -5.24
N ARG A 132 -7.39 -11.64 -6.25
CA ARG A 132 -7.17 -11.33 -7.66
C ARG A 132 -8.48 -10.98 -8.33
N HIS A 133 -8.63 -9.73 -8.74
CA HIS A 133 -9.74 -9.32 -9.58
C HIS A 133 -9.41 -9.53 -11.05
N ARG A 134 -10.12 -10.47 -11.67
CA ARG A 134 -10.09 -10.68 -13.12
C ARG A 134 -11.08 -9.76 -13.78
N TRP A 135 -10.59 -8.79 -14.53
CA TRP A 135 -11.41 -7.74 -15.11
C TRP A 135 -12.31 -8.27 -16.21
N ARG A 136 -13.51 -7.68 -16.32
CA ARG A 136 -14.39 -7.76 -17.49
C ARG A 136 -14.69 -6.34 -17.98
N PRO A 137 -14.93 -6.13 -19.28
CA PRO A 137 -15.37 -4.83 -19.77
C PRO A 137 -16.64 -4.38 -19.03
N GLY A 138 -16.64 -3.13 -18.56
CA GLY A 138 -17.73 -2.58 -17.75
C GLY A 138 -17.60 -2.81 -16.24
N ASP A 139 -16.63 -3.59 -15.77
CA ASP A 139 -16.36 -3.70 -14.33
C ASP A 139 -15.92 -2.34 -13.77
N ALA A 140 -16.45 -2.04 -12.58
CA ALA A 140 -16.19 -0.84 -11.81
C ALA A 140 -15.76 -1.25 -10.39
N VAL A 141 -14.50 -1.03 -10.03
CA VAL A 141 -13.95 -1.42 -8.74
C VAL A 141 -13.52 -0.19 -7.96
N LEU A 142 -14.12 -0.03 -6.78
CA LEU A 142 -13.69 0.91 -5.74
C LEU A 142 -12.99 0.11 -4.64
N TRP A 143 -11.80 0.56 -4.23
CA TRP A 143 -11.12 0.00 -3.05
C TRP A 143 -10.65 1.08 -2.08
N ASP A 144 -10.54 0.67 -0.83
CA ASP A 144 -10.05 1.49 0.27
C ASP A 144 -8.51 1.36 0.38
N ASN A 145 -7.80 2.43 0.06
CA ASN A 145 -6.34 2.46 0.10
C ASN A 145 -5.79 2.45 1.54
N ARG A 146 -6.64 2.63 2.54
CA ARG A 146 -6.24 2.68 3.95
C ARG A 146 -6.03 1.30 4.56
N CYS A 147 -6.51 0.26 3.88
CA CYS A 147 -6.38 -1.13 4.31
C CYS A 147 -6.02 -2.10 3.17
N ALA A 148 -5.67 -1.60 1.98
CA ALA A 148 -5.28 -2.42 0.85
C ALA A 148 -4.00 -1.92 0.18
N GLN A 149 -3.13 -2.86 -0.18
CA GLN A 149 -2.15 -2.66 -1.25
C GLN A 149 -2.69 -3.25 -2.55
N HIS A 150 -2.19 -2.81 -3.69
CA HIS A 150 -2.56 -3.39 -4.96
C HIS A 150 -1.44 -3.33 -6.00
N CYS A 151 -1.52 -4.21 -6.99
CA CYS A 151 -0.59 -4.28 -8.10
C CYS A 151 -1.33 -4.78 -9.35
N ALA A 152 -1.01 -4.23 -10.53
CA ALA A 152 -1.48 -4.78 -11.79
C ALA A 152 -0.60 -5.97 -12.18
N THR A 153 -1.19 -7.06 -12.67
CA THR A 153 -0.42 -8.16 -13.25
C THR A 153 0.09 -7.77 -14.64
N PRO A 154 1.27 -8.26 -15.07
CA PRO A 154 1.75 -8.06 -16.43
C PRO A 154 0.75 -8.54 -17.50
N PHE A 155 0.86 -7.95 -18.69
CA PHE A 155 0.25 -8.39 -19.94
C PHE A 155 1.20 -8.02 -21.09
N ASP A 156 0.95 -8.55 -22.29
CA ASP A 156 1.70 -8.15 -23.49
C ASP A 156 1.24 -6.75 -23.93
N ASP A 157 1.94 -5.72 -23.45
CA ASP A 157 1.65 -4.30 -23.67
C ASP A 157 2.24 -3.75 -24.97
N GLU A 158 3.03 -4.55 -25.69
CA GLU A 158 3.44 -4.27 -27.08
C GLU A 158 2.30 -4.61 -28.06
N LYS A 159 1.53 -5.66 -27.77
CA LYS A 159 0.46 -6.16 -28.65
C LYS A 159 -0.94 -5.69 -28.30
N TYR A 160 -1.26 -5.55 -27.01
CA TYR A 160 -2.62 -5.29 -26.56
C TYR A 160 -2.74 -3.97 -25.79
N ARG A 161 -3.93 -3.36 -25.84
CA ARG A 161 -4.25 -2.17 -25.07
C ARG A 161 -4.98 -2.54 -23.78
N ARG A 162 -4.65 -1.85 -22.70
CA ARG A 162 -5.40 -1.85 -21.44
C ARG A 162 -5.82 -0.44 -21.11
N HIS A 163 -7.10 -0.13 -21.34
CA HIS A 163 -7.65 1.21 -21.16
C HIS A 163 -8.68 1.22 -20.03
N MET A 164 -8.43 2.07 -19.04
CA MET A 164 -9.28 2.22 -17.85
C MET A 164 -9.42 3.68 -17.47
N HIS A 165 -10.58 4.07 -16.98
CA HIS A 165 -10.76 5.35 -16.29
C HIS A 165 -10.43 5.21 -14.81
N ARG A 166 -9.63 6.13 -14.28
CA ARG A 166 -9.24 6.14 -12.87
C ARG A 166 -9.62 7.46 -12.22
N THR A 167 -10.14 7.38 -11.00
CA THR A 167 -10.16 8.51 -10.08
C THR A 167 -9.67 8.09 -8.69
N THR A 168 -9.30 9.06 -7.87
CA THR A 168 -8.83 8.85 -6.51
C THR A 168 -9.58 9.74 -5.55
N ILE A 169 -9.91 9.21 -4.38
CA ILE A 169 -10.60 9.93 -3.32
C ILE A 169 -9.53 10.56 -2.42
N GLU A 170 -9.66 11.86 -2.16
CA GLU A 170 -8.83 12.55 -1.18
C GLU A 170 -8.92 11.84 0.18
N GLY A 171 -7.79 11.74 0.88
CA GLY A 171 -7.77 11.13 2.20
C GLY A 171 -7.32 12.08 3.27
N GLU A 172 -6.87 11.48 4.36
CA GLU A 172 -6.61 12.16 5.61
C GLU A 172 -5.25 11.75 6.20
N THR A 173 -4.77 12.51 7.17
CA THR A 173 -3.57 12.15 7.93
C THR A 173 -3.76 10.77 8.58
N PRO A 174 -2.88 9.79 8.30
CA PRO A 174 -3.00 8.46 8.87
C PRO A 174 -2.90 8.48 10.41
N LEU A 175 -3.85 7.81 11.06
CA LEU A 175 -3.89 7.68 12.52
C LEU A 175 -3.07 6.48 12.96
N MET A 176 -2.23 6.64 13.99
CA MET A 176 -1.46 5.54 14.56
C MET A 176 -2.35 4.66 15.46
N ALA A 177 -2.25 3.36 15.30
CA ALA A 177 -2.81 2.40 16.26
C ALA A 177 -1.78 2.15 17.37
N THR A 178 -2.02 2.68 18.56
CA THR A 178 -1.20 2.46 19.77
C THR A 178 -1.49 1.11 20.44
N VAL A 179 -2.69 0.56 20.20
CA VAL A 179 -3.12 -0.77 20.65
C VAL A 179 -3.68 -1.54 19.45
N PRO A 180 -3.32 -2.81 19.21
CA PRO A 180 -3.89 -3.60 18.11
C PRO A 180 -5.42 -3.72 18.26
N ALA A 181 -6.16 -3.52 17.17
CA ALA A 181 -7.56 -3.93 17.11
C ALA A 181 -7.79 -4.81 15.89
N PHE A 182 -8.32 -6.00 16.11
CA PHE A 182 -8.48 -7.03 15.08
C PHE A 182 -9.95 -7.14 14.66
N ARG A 183 -10.21 -7.60 13.42
CA ARG A 183 -11.55 -7.94 12.92
C ARG A 183 -12.13 -9.14 13.65
N SER A 184 -11.30 -10.12 13.98
CA SER A 184 -11.71 -11.33 14.70
C SER A 184 -12.31 -11.03 16.08
N SER A 185 -11.86 -9.97 16.75
CA SER A 185 -12.44 -9.55 18.04
C SER A 185 -13.83 -8.91 17.93
N SER A 186 -14.29 -8.51 16.73
CA SER A 186 -15.65 -7.98 16.54
C SER A 186 -16.70 -9.03 16.16
N LEU A 187 -16.29 -10.26 15.82
CA LEU A 187 -17.21 -11.38 15.51
C LEU A 187 -17.62 -12.17 16.77
N ALA A 188 -17.02 -11.90 17.93
CA ALA A 188 -17.39 -12.56 19.19
C ALA A 188 -18.61 -11.91 19.88
N THR A 189 -19.23 -10.90 19.26
CA THR A 189 -20.31 -10.09 19.86
C THR A 189 -21.54 -9.94 18.96
N GLN A 190 -21.73 -10.80 17.96
CA GLN A 190 -22.98 -10.92 17.20
C GLN A 190 -23.59 -12.30 17.37
#